data_AF-Q3ZA39-F1
#
_entry.id   AF-Q3ZA39-F1
#
_cell.length_a   1.000
_cell.length_b   1.000
_cell.length_c   1.000
_cell.angle_alpha   90.00
_cell.angle_beta   90.00
_cell.angle_gamma   90.00
#
_symmetry.space_group_name_H-M   'P 1'
#
loop_
_entity.id
_entity.type
_entity.pdbx_description
1 polymer ?
#
loop_
_entity_poly.entity_id
_entity_poly.type
_entity_poly.pdbx_seq_one_letter_code
_entity_poly.pdbx_strand_id
1 'polypeptide(L)'
;MVKALLLKREKALIDDWISRFMDFSDIIALASGSDVAPSEQDEIRYYRFREWFMRRESAFLPLWWKYIEDQNAESGGRTGNDFEPDAKESAAFVNNPFGNYYHPKSLVQTFVHLGLQKANTNWESCDDQAGDMRTVLIGVIGVAVEFHQWAFGTTRSVD
;
A
#
# COMPACT_ATOMS: atom_id res chain seq x y z
N MET A 1 1.10 7.45 -31.53
CA MET A 1 0.89 8.70 -30.74
C MET A 1 -0.02 8.50 -29.53
N VAL A 2 -1.24 7.93 -29.66
CA VAL A 2 -2.16 7.71 -28.52
C VAL A 2 -1.61 6.74 -27.46
N LYS A 3 -1.05 5.59 -27.87
CA LYS A 3 -0.44 4.60 -26.95
C LYS A 3 0.66 5.21 -26.05
N ALA A 4 1.57 5.99 -26.64
CA ALA A 4 2.66 6.63 -25.90
C ALA A 4 2.15 7.66 -24.86
N LEU A 5 1.09 8.40 -25.20
CA LEU A 5 0.46 9.34 -24.27
C LEU A 5 -0.25 8.64 -23.12
N LEU A 6 -0.92 7.51 -23.39
CA LEU A 6 -1.53 6.68 -22.35
C LEU A 6 -0.47 6.11 -21.41
N LEU A 7 0.59 5.49 -21.95
CA LEU A 7 1.68 4.96 -21.14
C LEU A 7 2.34 6.05 -20.28
N LYS A 8 2.53 7.26 -20.81
CA LYS A 8 3.06 8.39 -20.03
C LYS A 8 2.15 8.74 -18.86
N ARG A 9 0.83 8.74 -19.05
CA ARG A 9 -0.15 9.01 -17.98
C ARG A 9 -0.18 7.92 -16.93
N GLU A 10 -0.12 6.66 -17.35
CA GLU A 10 -0.05 5.51 -16.44
C GLU A 10 1.20 5.57 -15.56
N LYS A 11 2.37 5.82 -16.18
CA LYS A 11 3.64 6.01 -15.44
C LYS A 11 3.56 7.16 -14.44
N ALA A 12 3.02 8.31 -14.85
CA ALA A 12 2.85 9.45 -13.95
C ALA A 12 1.89 9.15 -12.79
N LEU A 13 0.83 8.38 -13.03
CA LEU A 13 -0.07 7.95 -11.97
C LEU A 13 0.64 7.02 -10.98
N ILE A 14 1.41 6.04 -11.47
CA ILE A 14 2.13 5.08 -10.63
C ILE A 14 3.19 5.79 -9.78
N ASP A 15 3.96 6.72 -10.37
CA ASP A 15 4.98 7.52 -9.68
C ASP A 15 4.37 8.38 -8.56
N ASP A 16 3.31 9.15 -8.86
CA ASP A 16 2.60 9.96 -7.85
C ASP A 16 1.99 9.05 -6.77
N TRP A 17 1.42 7.90 -7.15
CA TRP A 17 0.85 6.95 -6.20
C TRP A 17 1.89 6.40 -5.23
N ILE A 18 3.05 5.96 -5.73
CA ILE A 18 4.12 5.42 -4.87
C ILE A 18 4.70 6.51 -3.99
N SER A 19 4.98 7.70 -4.52
CA SER A 19 5.46 8.82 -3.71
C SER A 19 4.52 9.11 -2.55
N ARG A 20 3.20 9.14 -2.81
CA ARG A 20 2.19 9.35 -1.75
C ARG A 20 2.11 8.19 -0.79
N PHE A 21 2.30 6.96 -1.26
CA PHE A 21 2.30 5.79 -0.39
C PHE A 21 3.49 5.80 0.57
N MET A 22 4.67 6.20 0.12
CA MET A 22 5.83 6.36 1.00
C MET A 22 5.57 7.43 2.08
N ASP A 23 5.09 8.62 1.66
CA ASP A 23 4.72 9.69 2.61
C ASP A 23 3.66 9.21 3.63
N PHE A 24 2.73 8.36 3.20
CA PHE A 24 1.65 7.83 4.02
C PHE A 24 2.13 6.72 4.97
N SER A 25 3.00 5.82 4.50
CA SER A 25 3.63 4.78 5.31
C SER A 25 4.48 5.39 6.42
N ASP A 26 5.14 6.53 6.18
CA ASP A 26 5.90 7.24 7.21
C ASP A 26 5.00 7.68 8.39
N ILE A 27 3.78 8.15 8.11
CA ILE A 27 2.82 8.52 9.17
C ILE A 27 2.48 7.30 10.04
N ILE A 28 2.23 6.15 9.41
CA ILE A 28 1.87 4.92 10.11
C ILE A 28 3.09 4.38 10.90
N ALA A 29 4.29 4.42 10.32
CA ALA A 29 5.51 3.96 10.98
C ALA A 29 5.92 4.83 12.17
N LEU A 30 5.74 6.15 12.07
CA LEU A 30 6.02 7.08 13.17
C LEU A 30 5.01 6.90 14.31
N ALA A 31 3.72 6.80 14.00
CA ALA A 31 2.69 6.63 15.01
C ALA A 31 2.71 5.23 15.65
N SER A 32 3.17 4.18 14.95
CA SER A 32 3.27 2.82 15.52
C SER A 32 4.33 2.69 16.62
N GLY A 33 5.42 3.45 16.53
CA GLY A 33 6.50 3.45 17.51
C GLY A 33 6.36 4.49 18.61
N SER A 34 5.19 5.13 18.74
CA SER A 34 4.96 6.24 19.67
C SER A 34 4.06 5.81 20.83
N ASP A 35 4.47 6.11 22.06
CA ASP A 35 3.61 6.04 23.26
C ASP A 35 2.54 7.14 23.29
N VAL A 36 2.62 8.09 22.37
CA VAL A 36 1.68 9.19 22.24
C VAL A 36 0.73 8.90 21.10
N ALA A 37 -0.57 9.02 21.37
CA ALA A 37 -1.61 8.89 20.36
C ALA A 37 -1.41 9.86 19.19
N PRO A 38 -1.83 9.49 17.97
CA PRO A 38 -1.74 10.36 16.82
C PRO A 38 -2.40 11.71 17.11
N SER A 39 -1.68 12.78 16.79
CA SER A 39 -2.21 14.12 16.98
C SER A 39 -3.34 14.39 16.00
N GLU A 40 -4.13 15.44 16.26
CA GLU A 40 -5.12 15.93 15.29
C GLU A 40 -4.46 16.27 13.93
N GLN A 41 -3.21 16.74 13.94
CA GLN A 41 -2.48 17.02 12.71
C GLN A 41 -2.14 15.75 11.93
N ASP A 42 -1.81 14.66 12.62
CA ASP A 42 -1.55 13.36 11.99
C ASP A 42 -2.82 12.78 11.38
N GLU A 43 -3.95 12.90 12.08
CA GLU A 43 -5.27 12.52 11.57
C GLU A 43 -5.67 13.32 10.33
N ILE A 44 -5.44 14.64 10.32
CA ILE A 44 -5.69 15.49 9.15
C ILE A 44 -4.80 15.07 7.97
N ARG A 45 -3.52 14.77 8.22
CA ARG A 45 -2.60 14.30 7.17
C ARG A 45 -3.04 12.95 6.62
N TYR A 46 -3.35 11.99 7.50
CA TYR A 46 -3.89 10.69 7.14
C TYR A 46 -5.15 10.84 6.29
N TYR A 47 -6.11 11.65 6.71
CA TYR A 47 -7.37 11.87 5.99
C TYR A 47 -7.12 12.41 4.57
N ARG A 48 -6.17 13.33 4.39
CA ARG A 48 -5.81 13.86 3.07
C ARG A 48 -5.22 12.79 2.16
N PHE A 49 -4.33 11.94 2.67
CA PHE A 49 -3.80 10.81 1.91
C PHE A 49 -4.90 9.81 1.55
N ARG A 50 -5.74 9.46 2.53
CA ARG A 50 -6.90 8.59 2.32
C ARG A 50 -7.79 9.09 1.21
N GLU A 51 -8.21 10.36 1.25
CA GLU A 51 -9.03 10.94 0.19
C GLU A 51 -8.33 10.90 -1.17
N TRP A 52 -7.02 11.18 -1.18
CA TRP A 52 -6.23 11.14 -2.40
C TRP A 52 -6.19 9.75 -3.02
N PHE A 53 -5.96 8.70 -2.22
CA PHE A 53 -5.94 7.31 -2.67
C PHE A 53 -7.31 6.86 -3.16
N MET A 54 -8.36 7.08 -2.36
CA MET A 54 -9.73 6.70 -2.71
C MET A 54 -10.19 7.32 -4.05
N ARG A 55 -9.82 8.58 -4.32
CA ARG A 55 -10.18 9.25 -5.58
C ARG A 55 -9.43 8.71 -6.80
N ARG A 56 -8.29 8.06 -6.61
CA ARG A 56 -7.43 7.54 -7.68
C ARG A 56 -7.45 6.02 -7.78
N GLU A 57 -8.06 5.34 -6.82
CA GLU A 57 -8.16 3.89 -6.75
C GLU A 57 -8.65 3.32 -8.07
N SER A 58 -9.76 3.81 -8.63
CA SER A 58 -10.32 3.33 -9.89
C SER A 58 -9.40 3.45 -11.11
N ALA A 59 -8.46 4.41 -11.12
CA ALA A 59 -7.46 4.56 -12.17
C ALA A 59 -6.21 3.71 -11.89
N PHE A 60 -5.90 3.48 -10.61
CA PHE A 60 -4.75 2.70 -10.16
C PHE A 60 -4.98 1.19 -10.29
N LEU A 61 -6.14 0.67 -9.85
CA LEU A 61 -6.38 -0.77 -9.81
C LEU A 61 -6.15 -1.44 -11.18
N PRO A 62 -6.66 -0.95 -12.32
CA PRO A 62 -6.37 -1.60 -13.61
C PRO A 62 -4.87 -1.80 -13.91
N LEU A 63 -3.99 -0.93 -13.40
CA LEU A 63 -2.55 -1.03 -13.59
C LEU A 63 -1.92 -2.08 -12.68
N TRP A 64 -2.34 -2.17 -11.41
CA TRP A 64 -1.88 -3.22 -10.51
C TRP A 64 -2.29 -4.62 -11.00
N TRP A 65 -3.46 -4.75 -11.62
CA TRP A 65 -4.01 -6.05 -12.01
C TRP A 65 -3.21 -6.57 -13.20
N LYS A 66 -2.88 -5.67 -14.12
CA LYS A 66 -1.95 -5.94 -15.20
C LYS A 66 -0.56 -6.35 -14.69
N TYR A 67 -0.04 -5.70 -13.64
CA TYR A 67 1.22 -6.13 -13.02
C TYR A 67 1.13 -7.57 -12.49
N ILE A 68 0.08 -7.91 -11.75
CA ILE A 68 -0.12 -9.26 -11.23
C ILE A 68 -0.27 -10.29 -12.35
N GLU A 69 -1.00 -9.97 -13.42
CA GLU A 69 -1.12 -10.81 -14.61
C GLU A 69 0.24 -11.07 -15.26
N ASP A 70 1.05 -10.02 -15.47
CA ASP A 70 2.39 -10.13 -16.06
C ASP A 70 3.32 -10.98 -15.16
N GLN A 71 3.31 -10.76 -13.84
CA GLN A 71 4.08 -11.56 -12.89
C GLN A 71 3.67 -13.05 -12.90
N ASN A 72 2.37 -13.34 -12.95
CA ASN A 72 1.87 -14.71 -13.01
C ASN A 72 2.26 -15.43 -14.31
N ALA A 73 2.27 -14.71 -15.44
CA ALA A 73 2.69 -15.22 -16.73
C ALA A 73 4.20 -15.53 -16.78
N GLU A 74 5.03 -14.63 -16.26
CA GLU A 74 6.49 -14.81 -16.18
C GLU A 74 6.90 -15.96 -15.25
N SER A 75 6.14 -16.15 -14.16
CA SER A 75 6.41 -17.18 -13.15
C SER A 75 5.90 -18.58 -13.53
N GLY A 76 5.29 -18.75 -14.70
CA GLY A 76 4.70 -20.03 -15.13
C GLY A 76 3.62 -20.57 -14.19
N GLY A 77 2.90 -19.68 -13.49
CA GLY A 77 1.89 -20.04 -12.49
C GLY A 77 2.46 -20.52 -11.15
N ARG A 78 3.77 -20.42 -10.90
CA ARG A 78 4.35 -20.60 -9.57
C ARG A 78 4.49 -19.24 -8.92
N THR A 79 3.50 -18.81 -8.15
CA THR A 79 3.65 -17.61 -7.31
C THR A 79 4.75 -17.87 -6.29
N GLY A 80 5.97 -17.44 -6.60
CA GLY A 80 7.14 -17.47 -5.72
C GLY A 80 7.07 -16.39 -4.64
N ASN A 81 5.93 -16.30 -3.95
CA ASN A 81 5.84 -15.60 -2.68
C ASN A 81 5.54 -16.67 -1.64
N ASP A 82 6.55 -17.06 -0.87
CA ASP A 82 6.44 -17.78 0.41
C ASP A 82 5.76 -16.89 1.48
N PHE A 83 4.70 -16.20 1.08
CA PHE A 83 3.78 -15.49 1.93
C PHE A 83 2.48 -16.31 1.85
N GLU A 84 2.29 -17.23 2.79
CA GLU A 84 0.99 -17.88 3.03
C GLU A 84 0.24 -17.15 4.16
N PRO A 85 -0.38 -15.97 3.94
CA PRO A 85 -1.48 -15.55 4.80
C PRO A 85 -2.72 -16.38 4.49
N ASP A 86 -3.55 -16.57 5.51
CA ASP A 86 -4.85 -17.22 5.43
C ASP A 86 -5.61 -16.82 4.15
N ALA A 87 -6.16 -17.80 3.43
CA ALA A 87 -6.62 -17.67 2.04
C ALA A 87 -7.63 -16.53 1.77
N LYS A 88 -8.29 -15.97 2.79
CA LYS A 88 -9.16 -14.80 2.69
C LYS A 88 -8.43 -13.47 2.76
N GLU A 89 -7.43 -13.33 3.61
CA GLU A 89 -6.63 -12.11 3.74
C GLU A 89 -5.70 -11.96 2.53
N SER A 90 -5.17 -13.08 2.04
CA SER A 90 -4.43 -13.15 0.77
C SER A 90 -5.25 -12.66 -0.42
N ALA A 91 -6.53 -13.04 -0.52
CA ALA A 91 -7.38 -12.62 -1.63
C ALA A 91 -7.71 -11.11 -1.61
N ALA A 92 -7.88 -10.52 -0.42
CA ALA A 92 -8.09 -9.07 -0.27
C ALA A 92 -6.81 -8.29 -0.58
N PHE A 93 -5.65 -8.80 -0.15
CA PHE A 93 -4.34 -8.20 -0.42
C PHE A 93 -3.97 -8.23 -1.91
N VAL A 94 -4.21 -9.35 -2.61
CA VAL A 94 -4.00 -9.43 -4.07
C VAL A 94 -4.87 -8.42 -4.81
N ASN A 95 -6.08 -8.18 -4.33
CA ASN A 95 -7.05 -7.25 -4.91
C ASN A 95 -6.81 -5.79 -4.58
N ASN A 96 -5.86 -5.40 -3.72
CA ASN A 96 -5.40 -4.02 -3.46
C ASN A 96 -4.51 -4.09 -2.21
N PRO A 97 -3.20 -4.31 -2.34
CA PRO A 97 -2.33 -4.58 -1.20
C PRO A 97 -2.18 -3.36 -0.27
N PHE A 98 -2.62 -2.19 -0.75
CA PHE A 98 -2.52 -0.90 -0.08
C PHE A 98 -3.84 -0.48 0.59
N GLY A 99 -4.98 -1.11 0.21
CA GLY A 99 -6.32 -0.71 0.65
C GLY A 99 -6.51 -0.80 2.16
N ASN A 100 -5.90 -1.80 2.81
CA ASN A 100 -5.97 -2.01 4.26
C ASN A 100 -5.49 -0.79 5.07
N TYR A 101 -4.66 0.05 4.48
CA TYR A 101 -4.07 1.19 5.17
C TYR A 101 -4.91 2.45 5.05
N TYR A 102 -5.59 2.68 3.92
CA TYR A 102 -6.35 3.91 3.67
C TYR A 102 -7.88 3.75 3.63
N HIS A 103 -8.42 2.53 3.59
CA HIS A 103 -9.86 2.31 3.71
C HIS A 103 -10.44 2.72 5.08
N PRO A 104 -9.77 2.44 6.23
CA PRO A 104 -10.24 2.88 7.55
C PRO A 104 -10.44 4.40 7.61
N LYS A 105 -11.40 4.88 8.40
CA LYS A 105 -11.85 6.29 8.32
C LYS A 105 -10.92 7.27 9.03
N SER A 106 -10.05 6.78 9.91
CA SER A 106 -9.09 7.57 10.67
C SER A 106 -7.81 6.78 10.89
N LEU A 107 -6.73 7.47 11.22
CA LEU A 107 -5.44 6.86 11.52
C LEU A 107 -5.58 5.92 12.72
N VAL A 108 -6.27 6.36 13.79
CA VAL A 108 -6.59 5.49 14.95
C VAL A 108 -7.33 4.21 14.51
N GLN A 109 -8.30 4.30 13.61
CA GLN A 109 -9.00 3.11 13.11
C GLN A 109 -8.08 2.21 12.29
N THR A 110 -7.11 2.76 11.55
CA THR A 110 -6.07 1.98 10.88
C THR A 110 -5.23 1.20 11.89
N PHE A 111 -4.80 1.82 12.99
CA PHE A 111 -4.07 1.14 14.06
C PHE A 111 -4.88 0.01 14.71
N VAL A 112 -6.16 0.23 14.97
CA VAL A 112 -7.05 -0.83 15.49
C VAL A 112 -7.26 -1.95 14.47
N HIS A 113 -7.48 -1.59 13.20
CA HIS A 113 -7.68 -2.55 12.11
C HIS A 113 -6.46 -3.44 11.88
N LEU A 114 -5.26 -2.87 12.00
CA LEU A 114 -3.99 -3.58 11.88
C LEU A 114 -3.58 -4.31 13.17
N GLY A 115 -4.42 -4.29 14.22
CA GLY A 115 -4.14 -4.98 15.49
C GLY A 115 -3.05 -4.34 16.35
N LEU A 116 -2.62 -3.12 16.01
CA LEU A 116 -1.56 -2.37 16.68
C LEU A 116 -2.05 -1.63 17.92
N GLN A 117 -3.36 -1.45 18.03
CA GLN A 117 -4.03 -0.83 19.16
C GLN A 117 -5.34 -1.58 19.43
N LYS A 118 -5.77 -1.62 20.69
CA LYS A 118 -7.09 -2.16 21.03
C LYS A 118 -8.13 -1.04 20.92
N ALA A 119 -9.33 -1.38 20.44
CA ALA A 119 -10.39 -0.41 20.16
C ALA A 119 -10.84 0.46 21.37
N ASN A 120 -10.53 0.05 22.61
CA ASN A 120 -11.03 0.65 23.85
C ASN A 120 -9.95 0.83 24.94
N THR A 121 -8.67 0.99 24.59
CA THR A 121 -7.59 1.20 25.57
C THR A 121 -6.97 2.59 25.46
N ASN A 122 -6.29 3.01 26.53
CA ASN A 122 -5.33 4.10 26.43
C ASN A 122 -4.29 3.74 25.37
N TRP A 123 -3.84 4.72 24.60
CA TRP A 123 -2.81 4.52 23.59
C TRP A 123 -1.53 4.05 24.28
N GLU A 124 -1.04 2.88 23.88
CA GLU A 124 0.16 2.27 24.45
C GLU A 124 0.99 1.74 23.29
N SER A 125 2.27 2.09 23.22
CA SER A 125 3.13 1.40 22.27
C SER A 125 3.25 -0.07 22.71
N CYS A 126 3.19 -0.97 21.74
CA CYS A 126 3.58 -2.35 21.96
C CYS A 126 4.76 -2.61 21.04
N ASP A 127 5.97 -2.59 21.59
CA ASP A 127 7.22 -2.72 20.84
C ASP A 127 7.23 -3.93 19.90
N ASP A 128 6.68 -5.06 20.36
CA ASP A 128 6.54 -6.29 19.56
C ASP A 128 5.62 -6.08 18.35
N GLN A 129 4.42 -5.51 18.56
CA GLN A 129 3.46 -5.24 17.48
C GLN A 129 3.95 -4.14 16.53
N ALA A 130 4.66 -3.15 17.04
CA ALA A 130 5.29 -2.10 16.22
C ALA A 130 6.41 -2.68 15.35
N GLY A 131 7.18 -3.64 15.88
CA GLY A 131 8.19 -4.41 15.14
C GLY A 131 7.58 -5.25 14.01
N ASP A 132 6.53 -6.00 14.31
CA ASP A 132 5.78 -6.78 13.32
C ASP A 132 5.20 -5.86 12.23
N MET A 133 4.64 -4.71 12.62
CA MET A 133 4.10 -3.75 11.67
C MET A 133 5.15 -3.17 10.74
N ARG A 134 6.33 -2.83 11.25
CA ARG A 134 7.43 -2.34 10.43
C ARG A 134 7.84 -3.39 9.42
N THR A 135 7.88 -4.66 9.81
CA THR A 135 8.16 -5.78 8.91
C THR A 135 7.12 -5.88 7.81
N VAL A 136 5.83 -5.79 8.15
CA VAL A 136 4.73 -5.77 7.17
C VAL A 136 4.84 -4.56 6.24
N LEU A 137 5.05 -3.35 6.77
CA LEU A 137 5.23 -2.13 5.97
C LEU A 137 6.41 -2.25 5.02
N ILE A 138 7.55 -2.79 5.46
CA ILE A 138 8.70 -3.05 4.60
C ILE A 138 8.33 -4.00 3.46
N GLY A 139 7.57 -5.07 3.74
CA GLY A 139 7.07 -5.98 2.71
C GLY A 139 6.18 -5.27 1.68
N VAL A 140 5.21 -4.47 2.15
CA VAL A 140 4.32 -3.70 1.25
C VAL A 140 5.08 -2.62 0.47
N ILE A 141 6.09 -1.98 1.06
CA ILE A 141 6.99 -1.06 0.35
C ILE A 141 7.78 -1.80 -0.72
N GLY A 142 8.28 -3.01 -0.43
CA GLY A 142 8.94 -3.87 -1.42
C GLY A 142 8.04 -4.12 -2.63
N VAL A 143 6.79 -4.48 -2.38
CA VAL A 143 5.77 -4.65 -3.43
C VAL A 143 5.52 -3.35 -4.22
N ALA A 144 5.46 -2.19 -3.56
CA ALA A 144 5.32 -0.91 -4.24
C ALA A 144 6.53 -0.60 -5.15
N VAL A 145 7.74 -0.95 -4.71
CA VAL A 145 8.98 -0.78 -5.48
C VAL A 145 9.02 -1.74 -6.68
N GLU A 146 8.63 -2.99 -6.51
CA GLU A 146 8.53 -3.95 -7.63
C GLU A 146 7.51 -3.47 -8.67
N PHE A 147 6.35 -3.01 -8.23
CA PHE A 147 5.33 -2.42 -9.11
C PHE A 147 5.86 -1.19 -9.86
N HIS A 148 6.63 -0.32 -9.19
CA HIS A 148 7.33 0.78 -9.83
C HIS A 148 8.29 0.29 -10.92
N GLN A 149 9.13 -0.69 -10.59
CA GLN A 149 10.13 -1.22 -11.51
C GLN A 149 9.47 -1.87 -12.73
N TRP A 150 8.38 -2.61 -12.53
CA TRP A 150 7.59 -3.14 -13.65
C TRP A 150 7.05 -2.04 -14.55
N ALA A 151 6.53 -0.95 -13.96
CA ALA A 151 5.98 0.15 -14.74
C ALA A 151 7.04 0.89 -15.56
N PHE A 152 8.23 1.08 -15.01
CA PHE A 152 9.30 1.89 -15.60
C PHE A 152 10.40 1.07 -16.30
N GLY A 153 10.40 -0.25 -16.13
CA GLY A 153 11.30 -1.19 -16.77
C GLY A 153 11.09 -1.32 -18.28
N THR A 154 12.04 -1.98 -18.95
CA THR A 154 12.09 -2.17 -20.40
C THR A 154 10.95 -3.03 -20.97
N THR A 155 10.19 -3.73 -20.13
CA THR A 155 9.12 -4.66 -20.52
C THR A 155 7.86 -3.97 -21.09
N ARG A 156 7.56 -2.71 -20.74
CA ARG A 156 6.43 -1.94 -21.30
C ARG A 156 6.82 -1.04 -22.48
N SER A 157 7.71 -1.53 -23.36
CA SER A 157 8.10 -0.88 -24.62
C SER A 157 6.86 -0.55 -25.47
N VAL A 158 6.85 0.64 -26.08
CA VAL A 158 5.77 1.04 -26.99
C VAL A 158 6.06 0.44 -28.36
N ASP A 159 5.52 -0.76 -28.60
CA ASP A 159 5.42 -1.32 -29.95
C ASP A 159 4.17 -0.78 -30.69
#